data_AF-X1Q9M3-F1
#
_entry.id   AF-X1Q9M3-F1
#
_cell.length_a   1.000
_cell.length_b   1.000
_cell.length_c   1.000
_cell.angle_alpha   90.00
_cell.angle_beta   90.00
_cell.angle_gamma   90.00
#
_symmetry.space_group_name_H-M   'P 1'
#
loop_
_entity.id
_entity.type
_entity.pdbx_description
1 polymer ?
#
loop_
_entity_poly.entity_id
_entity_poly.type
_entity_poly.pdbx_seq_one_letter_code
_entity_poly.pdbx_strand_id
1 'polypeptide(L)' 'MKFDEANGVCGIQNGTMEHEDIGELETKRAYRNRFAWDLGVVMLGKKCAAVLINAGA' A
#
# COMPACT_ATOMS: atom_id res chain seq x y z
N MET A 1 -6.12 16.44 1.11
CA MET A 1 -6.24 15.28 0.21
C MET A 1 -7.72 15.00 0.01
N LYS A 2 -8.19 14.81 -1.22
CA LYS A 2 -9.58 14.43 -1.52
C LYS A 2 -9.58 13.02 -2.14
N PHE A 3 -10.21 12.06 -1.48
CA PHE A 3 -10.40 10.72 -2.02
C PHE A 3 -11.56 10.71 -3.01
N ASP A 4 -11.27 10.35 -4.27
CA ASP A 4 -12.23 10.30 -5.36
C ASP A 4 -11.60 9.55 -6.54
N GLU A 5 -12.34 8.65 -7.17
CA GLU A 5 -11.85 7.75 -8.22
C GLU A 5 -11.77 8.40 -9.61
N ALA A 6 -12.35 9.60 -9.79
CA ALA A 6 -12.36 10.29 -11.08
C ALA A 6 -11.39 11.48 -11.12
N ASN A 7 -11.32 12.26 -10.05
CA ASN A 7 -10.60 13.54 -9.98
C ASN A 7 -9.84 13.75 -8.66
N GLY A 8 -9.74 12.72 -7.81
CA GLY A 8 -9.09 12.80 -6.50
C GLY A 8 -7.78 12.03 -6.42
N VAL A 9 -7.52 11.52 -5.22
CA VAL A 9 -6.50 10.50 -4.95
C VAL A 9 -7.21 9.19 -4.69
N CYS A 10 -6.75 8.10 -5.31
CA CYS A 10 -7.26 6.76 -5.04
C CYS A 10 -6.10 5.77 -4.87
N GLY A 11 -6.36 4.71 -4.12
CA GLY A 11 -5.50 3.54 -4.07
C GLY A 11 -5.71 2.70 -5.33
N ILE A 12 -4.63 2.16 -5.86
CA ILE A 12 -4.68 1.11 -6.87
C ILE A 12 -4.05 -0.14 -6.27
N GLN A 13 -4.57 -1.29 -6.67
CA GLN A 13 -4.06 -2.58 -6.23
C GLN A 13 -4.09 -3.54 -7.40
N ASN A 14 -3.10 -4.43 -7.45
CA ASN A 14 -3.10 -5.52 -8.42
C ASN A 14 -3.63 -6.79 -7.74
N GLY A 15 -4.95 -6.89 -7.61
CA GLY A 15 -5.61 -8.03 -6.96
C GLY A 15 -5.74 -7.90 -5.44
N THR A 16 -6.04 -9.03 -4.80
CA THR A 16 -6.20 -9.15 -3.34
C THR A 16 -4.87 -9.49 -2.67
N MET A 17 -4.78 -9.25 -1.37
CA MET A 17 -3.65 -9.72 -0.57
C MET A 17 -3.43 -11.23 -0.75
N GLU A 18 -2.22 -11.61 -1.09
CA GLU A 18 -1.78 -12.99 -1.21
C GLU A 18 -1.34 -13.51 0.15
N HIS A 19 -1.74 -14.75 0.45
CA HIS A 19 -1.32 -15.46 1.65
C HIS A 19 -0.80 -16.84 1.26
N GLU A 20 0.42 -17.15 1.70
CA GLU A 20 1.12 -18.40 1.45
C GLU A 20 1.67 -18.95 2.76
N ASP A 21 1.27 -20.17 3.12
CA ASP A 21 1.91 -20.92 4.20
C ASP A 21 3.18 -21.58 3.64
N ILE A 22 4.34 -21.14 4.12
CA ILE A 22 5.66 -21.64 3.69
C ILE A 22 6.04 -22.89 4.52
N GLY A 23 5.31 -23.17 5.59
CA GLY A 23 5.57 -24.30 6.47
C GLY A 23 6.70 -24.06 7.47
N GLU A 24 7.21 -25.15 8.02
CA GLU A 24 8.16 -25.15 9.13
C GLU A 24 9.61 -24.92 8.66
N LEU A 25 10.40 -24.21 9.47
CA LEU A 25 11.83 -24.04 9.25
C LEU A 25 12.60 -25.34 9.52
N GLU A 26 13.51 -25.70 8.63
CA GLU A 26 14.40 -26.85 8.83
C GLU A 26 15.35 -26.67 10.03
N THR A 27 15.66 -25.43 10.40
CA THR A 27 16.66 -25.11 11.43
C THR A 27 16.11 -25.05 12.84
N LYS A 28 14.79 -24.87 13.01
CA LYS A 28 14.14 -24.76 14.32
C LYS A 28 12.64 -24.94 14.18
N ARG A 29 11.99 -25.29 15.28
CA ARG A 29 10.54 -25.46 15.37
C ARG A 29 9.80 -24.12 15.30
N ALA A 30 9.64 -23.59 14.08
CA ALA A 30 8.94 -22.35 13.81
C ALA A 30 8.29 -22.39 12.42
N TYR A 31 7.03 -21.98 12.34
CA TYR A 31 6.25 -21.92 11.11
C TYR A 31 6.36 -20.53 10.47
N ARG A 32 6.38 -20.48 9.14
CA ARG A 32 6.47 -19.25 8.36
C ARG A 32 5.27 -19.11 7.45
N ASN A 33 4.70 -17.92 7.47
CA ASN A 33 3.66 -17.50 6.52
C ASN A 33 4.16 -16.26 5.80
N ARG A 34 3.84 -16.13 4.52
CA ARG A 34 4.08 -14.94 3.72
C ARG A 34 2.76 -14.28 3.41
N PHE A 35 2.72 -12.98 3.68
CA PHE A 35 1.65 -12.09 3.28
C PHE A 35 2.26 -11.08 2.31
N ALA A 36 1.69 -10.96 1.12
CA ALA A 36 2.15 -10.03 0.09
C ALA A 36 0.97 -9.26 -0.48
N TRP A 37 1.15 -7.96 -0.73
CA TRP A 37 0.11 -7.14 -1.34
C TRP A 37 0.74 -5.94 -2.06
N ASP A 38 0.56 -5.90 -3.38
CA ASP A 38 1.06 -4.82 -4.22
C ASP A 38 0.04 -3.69 -4.27
N LEU A 39 0.42 -2.56 -3.66
CA LEU A 39 -0.40 -1.36 -3.54
C LEU A 39 0.30 -0.15 -4.16
N GLY A 40 -0.50 0.73 -4.76
CA GLY A 40 -0.07 2.03 -5.27
C GLY A 40 -1.07 3.12 -4.94
N VAL A 41 -0.65 4.37 -5.12
CA VAL A 41 -1.51 5.55 -4.95
C VAL A 41 -1.41 6.40 -6.20
N VAL A 42 -2.56 6.81 -6.75
CA VAL A 42 -2.62 7.63 -7.95
C VAL A 42 -3.28 8.97 -7.62
N MET A 43 -2.66 10.05 -8.11
CA MET A 43 -3.21 11.40 -8.05
C MET A 43 -3.79 11.77 -9.42
N LEU A 44 -5.12 11.71 -9.56
CA LEU A 44 -5.80 11.97 -10.83
C LEU A 44 -6.08 13.47 -11.04
N GLY A 45 -6.36 14.19 -9.95
CA GLY A 45 -6.61 15.63 -9.98
C GLY A 45 -5.34 16.47 -9.79
N LYS A 46 -5.18 17.55 -10.58
CA LYS A 46 -4.04 18.48 -10.46
C LYS A 46 -3.92 19.18 -9.09
N LYS A 47 -4.99 19.21 -8.30
CA LYS A 47 -5.06 19.82 -6.96
C LYS A 47 -5.76 18.92 -5.94
N CYS A 48 -5.62 17.60 -6.06
CA CYS A 48 -6.30 16.64 -5.17
C CYS A 48 -5.57 16.40 -3.84
N ALA A 49 -4.30 16.81 -3.73
CA ALA A 49 -3.48 16.75 -2.53
C ALA A 49 -2.73 18.07 -2.31
N ALA A 50 -2.39 18.34 -1.05
CA ALA A 50 -1.59 19.47 -0.64
C ALA A 50 -0.53 18.96 0.35
N VAL A 51 0.68 19.48 0.23
CA VAL A 51 1.80 19.18 1.13
C VAL A 51 2.10 20.44 1.92
N LEU A 52 2.11 20.33 3.25
CA LEU A 52 2.67 21.39 4.07
C LEU A 52 4.19 21.24 4.05
N ILE A 53 4.87 22.14 3.36
CA ILE A 53 6.34 22.22 3.39
C ILE A 53 6.68 23.24 4.48
N ASN A 54 7.58 22.85 5.37
CA ASN A 54 7.98 23.59 6.58
C ASN A 54 7.83 25.13 6.45
N ALA A 55 6.93 25.72 7.22
CA ALA A 55 6.58 27.15 7.16
C ALA A 55 7.49 28.04 8.02
N GLY A 56 8.73 27.60 8.28
CA GLY A 56 9.74 28.34 9.03
C GLY A 56 10.79 27.42 9.64
N ALA A 57 12.05 27.60 9.23
CA ALA A 57 13.23 27.23 10.01
C ALA A 57 13.89 28.53 10.46
#